data_AF-A0A7X2MHK1-F1
#
_entry.id   AF-A0A7X2MHK1-F1
#
_cell.length_a   1.000
_cell.length_b   1.000
_cell.length_c   1.000
_cell.angle_alpha   90.00
_cell.angle_beta   90.00
_cell.angle_gamma   90.00
#
_symmetry.space_group_name_H-M   'P 1'
#
loop_
_entity.id
_entity.type
_entity.pdbx_description
1 polymer ?
#
loop_
_entity_poly.entity_id
_entity_poly.type
_entity_poly.pdbx_seq_one_letter_code
_entity_poly.pdbx_strand_id
1 'polypeptide(L)'
;NATYRSGSYVIDGSTVYDWNRFGWGNITVKEGFMRSSNAVMAQLEQKMGKKTWMSYIRKFGLLRPVGAGLGAESSGNINYTYAFDQANTAYGQGIDVTVIQMMQAFSAIANKGKIYPLTIS
;
A
#
# COMPACT_ATOMS: atom_id res chain seq x y z
N ASN A 1 -12.70 -0.11 19.21
CA ASN A 1 -11.63 0.35 18.29
C ASN A 1 -10.33 -0.35 18.65
N ALA A 2 -9.67 -0.98 17.69
CA ALA A 2 -8.33 -1.57 17.91
C ALA A 2 -7.30 -0.46 18.13
N THR A 3 -6.36 -0.69 19.05
CA THR A 3 -5.25 0.21 19.38
C THR A 3 -3.91 -0.46 19.11
N TYR A 4 -2.86 0.35 18.93
CA TYR A 4 -1.49 -0.10 18.76
C TYR A 4 -0.51 0.92 19.37
N ARG A 5 0.68 0.45 19.73
CA ARG A 5 1.79 1.31 20.14
C ARG A 5 2.50 1.83 18.89
N SER A 6 2.44 3.14 18.68
CA SER A 6 3.09 3.83 17.56
C SER A 6 4.58 4.06 17.80
N GLY A 7 5.28 4.56 16.77
CA GLY A 7 6.71 4.83 16.75
C GLY A 7 7.47 3.84 15.88
N SER A 8 7.25 2.55 16.12
CA SER A 8 7.89 1.50 15.31
C SER A 8 7.13 0.17 15.33
N TYR A 9 7.47 -0.69 14.36
CA TYR A 9 7.00 -2.06 14.25
C TYR A 9 8.13 -2.97 13.76
N VAL A 10 8.32 -4.12 14.40
CA VAL A 10 9.42 -5.05 14.09
C VAL A 10 8.91 -6.23 13.27
N ILE A 11 9.64 -6.55 12.20
CA ILE A 11 9.36 -7.64 11.25
C ILE A 11 10.68 -8.38 11.02
N ASP A 12 10.75 -9.65 11.43
CA ASP A 12 11.94 -10.51 11.25
C ASP A 12 13.26 -9.84 11.66
N GLY A 13 13.25 -9.08 12.77
CA GLY A 13 14.42 -8.36 13.29
C GLY A 13 14.72 -7.01 12.63
N SER A 14 14.03 -6.67 11.54
CA SER A 14 14.07 -5.34 10.91
C SER A 14 12.97 -4.44 11.48
N THR A 15 13.22 -3.13 11.56
CA THR A 15 12.30 -2.18 12.21
C THR A 15 11.77 -1.18 11.19
N VAL A 16 10.44 -1.13 11.05
CA VAL A 16 9.71 -0.06 10.37
C VAL A 16 9.49 1.07 11.37
N TYR A 17 9.86 2.30 11.00
CA TYR A 17 9.67 3.48 11.83
C TYR A 17 8.59 4.37 11.26
N ASP A 18 7.77 4.95 12.14
CA ASP A 18 6.98 6.11 11.81
C ASP A 18 7.92 7.30 11.51
N TRP A 19 7.42 8.26 10.72
CA TRP A 19 8.15 9.51 10.47
C TRP A 19 8.48 10.24 11.79
N ASN A 20 7.58 10.16 12.77
CA ASN A 20 7.85 10.53 14.16
C ASN A 20 8.38 9.32 14.93
N ARG A 21 9.70 9.22 15.11
CA ARG A 21 10.34 8.09 15.79
C ARG A 21 9.95 7.93 17.25
N PHE A 22 9.50 8.98 17.92
CA PHE A 22 8.98 8.90 19.29
C PHE A 22 7.56 8.31 19.34
N GLY A 23 6.87 8.29 18.20
CA GLY A 23 5.46 7.92 18.11
C GLY A 23 4.55 8.90 18.83
N TRP A 24 3.30 8.47 18.99
CA TRP A 24 2.20 9.15 19.67
C TRP A 24 1.66 8.32 20.84
N GLY A 25 2.44 7.34 21.33
CA GLY A 25 2.02 6.41 22.37
C GLY A 25 1.05 5.35 21.85
N ASN A 26 0.13 4.91 22.71
CA ASN A 26 -0.92 3.95 22.35
C ASN A 26 -2.11 4.70 21.74
N ILE A 27 -2.29 4.58 20.43
CA ILE A 27 -3.35 5.27 19.68
C ILE A 27 -4.22 4.26 18.94
N THR A 28 -5.40 4.71 18.49
CA THR A 28 -6.28 3.85 17.68
C THR A 28 -5.69 3.63 16.29
N VAL A 29 -6.03 2.51 15.64
CA VAL A 29 -5.64 2.27 14.24
C VAL A 29 -6.15 3.38 13.31
N LYS A 30 -7.36 3.91 13.57
CA LYS A 30 -7.92 5.05 12.82
C LYS A 30 -7.03 6.28 12.93
N GLU A 31 -6.58 6.61 14.14
CA GLU A 31 -5.66 7.73 14.38
C GLU A 31 -4.31 7.49 13.68
N GLY A 32 -3.77 6.28 13.77
CA GLY A 32 -2.52 5.90 13.09
C GLY A 32 -2.61 6.08 11.58
N PHE A 33 -3.74 5.69 10.98
CA PHE A 33 -4.00 5.90 9.56
C PHE A 33 -4.05 7.39 9.21
N MET A 34 -4.76 8.22 9.98
CA MET A 34 -4.82 9.68 9.76
C MET A 34 -3.46 10.37 9.91
N ARG A 35 -2.56 9.80 10.72
CA ARG A 35 -1.19 10.30 10.91
C ARG A 35 -0.18 9.77 9.89
N SER A 36 -0.62 8.94 8.94
CA SER A 36 0.24 8.24 7.98
C SER A 36 1.33 7.42 8.68
N SER A 37 0.98 6.68 9.73
CA SER A 37 1.90 5.83 10.49
C SER A 37 2.35 4.62 9.67
N ASN A 38 3.63 4.56 9.30
CA ASN A 38 4.23 3.40 8.64
C ASN A 38 4.11 2.15 9.52
N ALA A 39 4.28 2.29 10.84
CA ALA A 39 4.22 1.18 11.78
C ALA A 39 2.85 0.47 11.74
N VAL A 40 1.74 1.22 11.71
CA VAL A 40 0.40 0.61 11.63
C VAL A 40 0.13 0.01 10.26
N MET A 41 0.60 0.66 9.18
CA MET A 41 0.42 0.14 7.82
C MET A 41 1.16 -1.19 7.63
N ALA A 42 2.41 -1.26 8.10
CA ALA A 42 3.19 -2.49 8.12
C ALA A 42 2.53 -3.58 8.98
N GLN A 43 2.02 -3.23 10.17
CA GLN A 43 1.31 -4.19 11.02
C GLN A 43 0.03 -4.73 10.37
N LEU A 44 -0.74 -3.89 9.67
CA LEU A 44 -1.95 -4.30 8.96
C LEU A 44 -1.63 -5.21 7.78
N GLU A 45 -0.56 -4.91 7.03
CA GLU A 45 -0.08 -5.77 5.95
C GLU A 45 0.33 -7.15 6.47
N GLN A 46 1.12 -7.21 7.55
CA GLN A 46 1.53 -8.48 8.16
C GLN A 46 0.33 -9.30 8.68
N LYS A 47 -0.69 -8.63 9.23
CA LYS A 47 -1.94 -9.30 9.65
C LYS A 47 -2.76 -9.82 8.46
N MET A 48 -2.77 -9.09 7.35
CA MET A 48 -3.50 -9.48 6.13
C MET A 48 -2.80 -10.64 5.42
N GLY A 49 -1.47 -10.65 5.48
CA GLY A 49 -0.60 -11.68 4.92
C GLY A 49 -0.29 -11.48 3.44
N LYS A 50 0.90 -11.96 3.07
CA LYS A 50 1.52 -11.84 1.75
C LYS A 50 0.57 -12.04 0.56
N LYS A 51 -0.14 -13.18 0.56
CA LYS A 51 -0.98 -13.60 -0.58
C LYS A 51 -2.17 -12.66 -0.77
N THR A 52 -2.81 -12.28 0.33
CA THR A 52 -3.98 -11.41 0.34
C THR A 52 -3.59 -10.00 -0.08
N TRP A 53 -2.50 -9.46 0.47
CA TRP A 53 -2.00 -8.13 0.11
C TRP A 53 -1.66 -8.01 -1.37
N MET A 54 -0.88 -8.97 -1.92
CA MET A 54 -0.59 -9.02 -3.35
C MET A 54 -1.86 -9.17 -4.21
N SER A 55 -2.86 -9.92 -3.74
CA SER A 55 -4.15 -10.03 -4.42
C SER A 55 -4.84 -8.68 -4.51
N TYR A 56 -4.83 -7.88 -3.43
CA TYR A 56 -5.42 -6.54 -3.44
C TYR A 56 -4.66 -5.57 -4.35
N ILE A 57 -3.32 -5.53 -4.30
CA ILE A 57 -2.50 -4.72 -5.22
C ILE A 57 -2.93 -4.95 -6.68
N ARG A 58 -3.01 -6.23 -7.09
CA ARG A 58 -3.43 -6.60 -8.45
C ARG A 58 -4.90 -6.29 -8.71
N LYS A 59 -5.78 -6.51 -7.74
CA LYS A 59 -7.22 -6.18 -7.84
C LYS A 59 -7.48 -4.69 -7.97
N PHE A 60 -6.59 -3.82 -7.51
CA PHE A 60 -6.63 -2.38 -7.75
C PHE A 60 -6.07 -1.96 -9.11
N GLY A 61 -5.61 -2.92 -9.93
CA GLY A 61 -5.07 -2.64 -11.27
C GLY A 61 -3.62 -2.14 -11.26
N LEU A 62 -2.97 -2.14 -10.11
CA LEU A 62 -1.54 -1.83 -10.01
C LEU A 62 -0.71 -2.99 -10.61
N LEU A 63 0.53 -2.67 -11.00
CA LEU A 63 1.49 -3.63 -11.57
C LEU A 63 1.08 -4.23 -12.93
N ARG A 64 0.18 -3.55 -13.65
CA ARG A 64 -0.20 -3.91 -15.03
C ARG A 64 -0.53 -2.65 -15.84
N PRO A 65 -0.32 -2.65 -17.16
CA PRO A 65 -0.80 -1.57 -18.03
C PRO A 65 -2.31 -1.34 -17.84
N VAL A 66 -2.74 -0.07 -17.93
CA VAL A 66 -4.14 0.32 -17.76
C VAL A 66 -4.95 0.05 -19.03
N GLY A 67 -4.27 0.02 -20.18
CA GLY A 67 -4.89 -0.16 -21.49
C GLY A 67 -5.59 1.10 -21.98
N ALA A 68 -5.01 2.27 -21.70
CA ALA A 68 -5.59 3.58 -22.03
C ALA A 68 -5.45 3.96 -23.51
N GLY A 69 -4.75 3.14 -24.31
CA GLY A 69 -4.43 3.44 -25.71
C GLY A 69 -3.19 4.31 -25.88
N LEU A 70 -2.49 4.61 -24.79
CA LEU A 70 -1.18 5.27 -24.84
C LEU A 70 -0.13 4.25 -25.29
N GLY A 71 0.67 4.57 -26.30
CA GLY A 71 1.79 3.73 -26.69
C GLY A 71 2.79 3.57 -25.53
N ALA A 72 3.33 2.35 -25.37
CA ALA A 72 4.37 2.00 -24.39
C ALA A 72 4.03 2.27 -22.90
N GLU A 73 2.88 1.77 -22.43
CA GLU A 73 2.55 1.79 -20.99
C GLU A 73 3.49 0.90 -20.16
N SER A 74 4.10 1.48 -19.11
CA SER A 74 4.86 0.71 -18.12
C SER A 74 3.92 -0.10 -17.21
N SER A 75 4.34 -1.32 -16.90
CA SER A 75 3.63 -2.16 -15.92
C SER A 75 3.93 -1.75 -14.48
N GLY A 76 5.01 -1.02 -14.20
CA GLY A 76 5.51 -0.82 -12.83
C GLY A 76 6.32 -2.01 -12.31
N ASN A 77 6.76 -1.96 -11.06
CA ASN A 77 7.54 -3.03 -10.41
C ASN A 77 7.19 -3.16 -8.91
N ILE A 78 7.63 -4.25 -8.30
CA ILE A 78 7.50 -4.46 -6.85
C ILE A 78 8.64 -5.32 -6.32
N ASN A 79 9.21 -4.94 -5.18
CA ASN A 79 10.06 -5.80 -4.37
C ASN A 79 9.19 -6.51 -3.33
N TYR A 80 9.12 -7.84 -3.41
CA TYR A 80 8.21 -8.65 -2.60
C TYR A 80 8.87 -9.93 -2.07
N THR A 81 10.20 -9.88 -1.91
CA THR A 81 11.05 -11.02 -1.57
C THR A 81 10.87 -11.41 -0.10
N TYR A 82 11.23 -10.52 0.83
CA TYR A 82 11.16 -10.76 2.27
C TYR A 82 9.95 -10.09 2.92
N ALA A 83 9.58 -10.49 4.14
CA ALA A 83 8.43 -9.91 4.84
C ALA A 83 8.58 -8.39 5.06
N PHE A 84 9.80 -7.94 5.32
CA PHE A 84 10.12 -6.51 5.43
C PHE A 84 9.88 -5.76 4.10
N ASP A 85 10.34 -6.29 2.97
CA ASP A 85 10.07 -5.69 1.64
C ASP A 85 8.57 -5.64 1.34
N GLN A 86 7.83 -6.68 1.72
CA GLN A 86 6.38 -6.74 1.53
C GLN A 86 5.68 -5.64 2.34
N ALA A 87 6.05 -5.49 3.62
CA ALA A 87 5.49 -4.47 4.49
C ALA A 87 5.82 -3.04 4.02
N ASN A 88 7.00 -2.82 3.41
CA ASN A 88 7.37 -1.53 2.81
C ASN A 88 6.32 -1.05 1.80
N THR A 89 5.74 -1.97 1.03
CA THR A 89 4.76 -1.63 -0.01
C THR A 89 3.46 -1.06 0.57
N ALA A 90 3.14 -1.36 1.84
CA ALA A 90 1.95 -0.84 2.53
C ALA A 90 2.01 0.67 2.80
N TYR A 91 3.21 1.25 2.78
CA TYR A 91 3.43 2.69 2.88
C TYR A 91 4.19 3.26 1.68
N GLY A 92 4.14 2.55 0.54
CA GLY A 92 4.61 3.04 -0.76
C GLY A 92 6.10 2.88 -1.03
N GLN A 93 6.85 2.14 -0.21
CA GLN A 93 8.25 1.82 -0.49
C GLN A 93 8.38 0.43 -1.11
N GLY A 94 9.30 0.26 -2.07
CA GLY A 94 9.49 -1.03 -2.75
C GLY A 94 8.38 -1.39 -3.73
N ILE A 95 7.57 -0.42 -4.16
CA ILE A 95 6.57 -0.57 -5.22
C ILE A 95 6.61 0.67 -6.12
N ASP A 96 6.79 0.46 -7.43
CA ASP A 96 6.74 1.52 -8.44
C ASP A 96 5.50 1.33 -9.31
N VAL A 97 4.69 2.38 -9.40
CA VAL A 97 3.45 2.41 -10.19
C VAL A 97 3.39 3.69 -11.02
N THR A 98 2.68 3.66 -12.14
CA THR A 98 2.48 4.85 -12.96
C THR A 98 1.34 5.71 -12.41
N VAL A 99 1.34 7.00 -12.74
CA VAL A 99 0.28 7.93 -12.33
C VAL A 99 -1.10 7.45 -12.82
N ILE A 100 -1.17 6.91 -14.04
CA ILE A 100 -2.44 6.40 -14.60
C ILE A 100 -2.94 5.14 -13.86
N GLN A 101 -2.04 4.26 -13.38
CA GLN A 101 -2.40 3.15 -12.51
C GLN A 101 -2.95 3.64 -11.16
N MET A 102 -2.31 4.64 -10.54
CA MET A 102 -2.81 5.24 -9.30
C MET A 102 -4.21 5.83 -9.49
N MET A 103 -4.43 6.58 -10.57
CA MET A 103 -5.75 7.17 -10.89
C MET A 103 -6.82 6.08 -11.06
N GLN A 104 -6.50 4.96 -11.73
CA GLN A 104 -7.42 3.84 -11.85
C GLN A 104 -7.74 3.20 -10.49
N ALA A 105 -6.74 3.01 -9.63
CA ALA A 105 -6.95 2.47 -8.30
C ALA A 105 -7.85 3.37 -7.44
N PHE A 106 -7.63 4.69 -7.47
CA PHE A 106 -8.47 5.66 -6.76
C PHE A 106 -9.92 5.68 -7.29
N SER A 107 -10.12 5.57 -8.60
CA SER A 107 -11.47 5.54 -9.18
C SER A 107 -12.26 4.31 -8.73
N ALA A 108 -11.58 3.16 -8.54
CA ALA A 108 -12.21 1.95 -8.01
C ALA A 108 -12.77 2.16 -6.59
N ILE A 109 -12.05 2.91 -5.74
CA ILE A 109 -12.51 3.25 -4.39
C ILE A 109 -13.76 4.13 -4.46
N ALA A 110 -13.74 5.17 -5.29
CA ALA A 110 -14.88 6.07 -5.48
C ALA A 110 -16.10 5.35 -6.07
N ASN A 111 -15.88 4.31 -6.88
CA ASN A 111 -16.91 3.61 -7.62
C ASN A 111 -17.31 2.26 -6.99
N LYS A 112 -17.40 2.22 -5.65
CA LYS A 112 -17.86 1.04 -4.88
C LYS A 112 -17.09 -0.26 -5.21
N GLY A 113 -15.80 -0.16 -5.50
CA GLY A 113 -14.91 -1.28 -5.78
C GLY A 113 -14.86 -1.74 -7.25
N LYS A 114 -15.55 -1.06 -8.17
CA LYS A 114 -15.50 -1.39 -9.60
C LYS A 114 -14.42 -0.59 -10.32
N ILE A 115 -13.45 -1.30 -10.90
CA ILE A 115 -12.46 -0.72 -11.81
C ILE A 115 -13.08 -0.49 -13.18
N TYR A 116 -12.88 0.71 -13.72
CA TYR A 116 -13.08 1.01 -15.13
C TYR A 116 -11.74 1.26 -15.84
N PRO A 117 -11.63 0.90 -17.12
CA PRO A 117 -10.54 1.38 -17.96
C PRO A 117 -10.56 2.92 -18.00
N LEU A 118 -9.39 3.55 -17.84
CA LEU A 118 -9.22 4.95 -18.15
C LEU A 118 -8.87 5.04 -19.64
N THR A 119 -9.86 5.28 -20.50
CA THR A 119 -9.63 5.46 -21.94
C THR A 119 -9.50 6.93 -22.28
N ILE A 120 -8.49 7.28 -23.07
CA ILE A 120 -8.37 8.59 -23.72
C ILE A 120 -8.65 8.33 -25.20
N SER A 121 -9.88 8.58 -25.64
CA SER A 121 -10.32 8.48 -27.04
C SER A 121 -10.13 9.80 -27.76
#